data_AF-A0A5C8F3A7-F1
#
_entry.id   AF-A0A5C8F3A7-F1
#
_cell.length_a   1.000
_cell.length_b   1.000
_cell.length_c   1.000
_cell.angle_alpha   90.00
_cell.angle_beta   90.00
_cell.angle_gamma   90.00
#
_symmetry.space_group_name_H-M   'P 1'
#
loop_
_entity.id
_entity.type
_entity.pdbx_description
1 polymer ?
#
loop_
_entity_poly.entity_id
_entity_poly.type
_entity_poly.pdbx_seq_one_letter_code
_entity_poly.pdbx_strand_id
1 'polypeptide(L)' 'MVFKVIVHEDKDGLWAEVPSIKGCFSQGETMEELENNIKEAIEGCLSVDIEKYSKKNYE' A
#
# COMPACT_ATOMS: atom_id res chain seq x y z
N MET A 1 2.03 -12.75 -7.19
CA MET A 1 3.30 -12.02 -7.02
C MET A 1 3.71 -12.08 -5.55
N VAL A 2 4.99 -11.89 -5.25
CA VAL A 2 5.48 -11.79 -3.86
C VAL A 2 5.99 -10.37 -3.64
N PHE A 3 5.48 -9.69 -2.62
CA PHE A 3 5.91 -8.35 -2.24
C PHE A 3 6.61 -8.39 -0.88
N LYS A 4 7.69 -7.61 -0.77
CA LYS A 4 8.29 -7.33 0.53
C LYS A 4 7.50 -6.22 1.20
N VAL A 5 7.05 -6.49 2.42
CA VAL A 5 6.31 -5.54 3.26
C VAL A 5 7.18 -5.22 4.47
N ILE A 6 7.26 -3.95 4.85
CA ILE A 6 7.90 -3.51 6.09
C ILE A 6 6.77 -3.17 7.06
N VAL A 7 6.78 -3.83 8.22
CA VAL A 7 5.80 -3.62 9.28
C VAL A 7 6.44 -2.77 10.36
N HIS A 8 5.67 -1.82 10.88
CA HIS A 8 6.05 -0.89 11.92
C HIS A 8 5.00 -0.94 13.04
N GLU A 9 5.47 -0.88 14.27
CA GLU A 9 4.63 -0.75 15.47
C GLU A 9 4.51 0.73 15.85
N ASP A 10 3.30 1.16 16.18
CA ASP A 10 3.03 2.48 16.76
C ASP A 10 2.15 2.33 18.02
N LYS A 11 1.92 3.44 18.73
CA LYS A 11 1.13 3.47 19.97
C LYS A 11 -0.30 2.99 19.79
N ASP A 12 -0.87 3.23 18.60
CA ASP A 12 -2.29 2.99 18.29
C ASP A 12 -2.50 1.75 17.40
N GLY A 13 -1.47 0.92 17.17
CA GLY A 13 -1.57 -0.31 16.38
C GLY A 13 -0.36 -0.57 15.48
N LEU A 14 -0.59 -1.26 14.37
CA LEU A 14 0.42 -1.62 13.39
C LEU A 14 0.16 -0.90 12.08
N TRP A 15 1.22 -0.50 11.40
CA TRP A 15 1.13 -0.06 10.01
C TRP A 15 2.21 -0.70 9.16
N ALA A 16 1.99 -0.73 7.85
CA ALA A 16 2.89 -1.37 6.92
C ALA A 16 3.02 -0.58 5.62
N GLU A 17 4.16 -0.73 4.97
CA GLU A 17 4.46 -0.15 3.66
C GLU A 17 5.05 -1.19 2.70
N VAL A 18 4.86 -0.95 1.41
CA VAL A 18 5.43 -1.76 0.33
C VAL A 18 6.48 -0.93 -0.40
N PRO A 19 7.79 -1.10 -0.13
CA PRO A 19 8.83 -0.26 -0.72
C PRO A 19 8.86 -0.27 -2.26
N SER A 20 8.40 -1.37 -2.87
CA SER A 20 8.31 -1.51 -4.32
C SER A 20 7.13 -0.75 -4.95
N ILE A 21 6.15 -0.31 -4.15
CA ILE A 21 4.96 0.44 -4.59
C ILE A 21 4.88 1.73 -3.78
N LYS A 22 5.47 2.81 -4.32
CA LYS A 22 5.45 4.12 -3.67
C LYS A 22 4.00 4.56 -3.40
N GLY A 23 3.73 4.96 -2.15
CA GLY A 23 2.39 5.40 -1.75
C GLY A 23 1.47 4.27 -1.26
N CYS A 24 1.91 3.01 -1.29
CA CYS A 24 1.13 1.89 -0.75
C CYS A 24 1.44 1.69 0.74
N PHE A 25 0.49 2.10 1.57
CA PHE A 25 0.53 2.01 3.02
C PHE A 25 -0.80 1.46 3.53
N SER A 26 -0.76 0.75 4.65
CA SER A 26 -1.97 0.30 5.33
C SER A 26 -1.76 0.20 6.84
N GLN A 27 -2.84 0.17 7.61
CA GLN A 27 -2.85 0.10 9.07
C GLN A 27 -3.82 -1.00 9.54
N GLY A 28 -3.57 -1.57 10.72
CA GLY A 28 -4.48 -2.50 11.40
C GLY A 28 -4.14 -2.63 12.88
N GLU A 29 -5.09 -3.06 13.70
CA GLU A 29 -4.88 -3.30 15.13
C GLU A 29 -4.18 -4.64 15.39
N THR A 30 -4.32 -5.59 14.46
CA THR A 30 -3.70 -6.92 14.52
C THR A 30 -2.89 -7.22 13.26
N MET A 31 -1.95 -8.17 13.36
CA MET A 31 -1.15 -8.58 12.20
C MET A 31 -2.00 -9.18 11.08
N GLU A 32 -3.07 -9.92 11.42
CA GLU A 32 -4.00 -10.50 10.45
C GLU A 32 -4.77 -9.41 9.70
N GLU A 33 -5.30 -8.42 10.42
CA GLU A 33 -5.99 -7.28 9.83
C GLU A 33 -5.06 -6.47 8.93
N LEU A 34 -3.85 -6.16 9.41
CA LEU A 34 -2.85 -5.44 8.63
C LEU A 34 -2.48 -6.19 7.34
N GLU A 35 -2.33 -7.51 7.42
CA GLU A 35 -2.03 -8.37 6.27
C GLU A 35 -3.16 -8.33 5.23
N ASN A 36 -4.42 -8.36 5.66
CA ASN A 36 -5.57 -8.26 4.76
C ASN A 36 -5.62 -6.87 4.12
N ASN A 37 -5.51 -5.80 4.92
CA ASN A 37 -5.62 -4.43 4.44
C ASN A 37 -4.47 -4.07 3.48
N ILE A 38 -3.23 -4.55 3.72
CA ILE A 38 -2.10 -4.28 2.82
C ILE A 38 -2.22 -5.05 1.50
N LYS A 39 -2.80 -6.26 1.50
CA LYS A 39 -3.08 -7.01 0.27
C LYS A 39 -4.08 -6.27 -0.61
N GLU A 40 -5.18 -5.77 -0.02
CA GLU A 40 -6.16 -4.97 -0.75
C GLU A 40 -5.55 -3.68 -1.30
N ALA A 41 -4.70 -2.99 -0.52
CA ALA A 41 -3.99 -1.80 -0.97
C ALA A 41 -3.05 -2.08 -2.16
N ILE A 42 -2.32 -3.22 -2.14
CA ILE A 42 -1.49 -3.66 -3.26
C ILE A 42 -2.33 -3.92 -4.51
N GLU A 43 -3.45 -4.65 -4.38
CA GLU A 43 -4.35 -4.92 -5.51
C GLU A 43 -4.92 -3.63 -6.09
N GLY A 44 -5.36 -2.71 -5.23
CA GLY A 44 -5.83 -1.38 -5.63
C GLY A 44 -4.76 -0.59 -6.40
N CYS A 45 -3.52 -0.55 -5.89
CA CYS A 45 -2.40 0.14 -6.54
C CYS A 45 -2.02 -0.46 -7.90
N LEU A 46 -2.20 -1.76 -8.09
CA LEU A 46 -1.89 -2.44 -9.36
C LEU A 46 -3.06 -2.40 -10.35
N SER A 47 -4.28 -2.13 -9.87
CA SER A 47 -5.48 -2.02 -10.72
C SER A 47 -5.56 -0.72 -11.50
N VAL A 48 -4.76 0.29 -11.13
CA VAL A 48 -4.71 1.59 -11.81
C VAL A 48 -3.66 1.61 -12.92
N ASP A 49 -4.10 1.91 -14.15
CA ASP A 49 -3.22 2.23 -15.26
C ASP A 49 -2.50 3.57 -14.99
N ILE A 50 -1.28 3.53 -14.43
CA ILE A 50 -0.46 4.72 -14.15
C ILE A 50 -0.23 5.56 -15.42
N GLU A 51 -0.26 4.95 -16.61
CA GLU A 51 -0.16 5.67 -17.90
C GLU A 51 -1.25 6.74 -18.09
N LYS A 52 -2.43 6.59 -17.49
CA LYS A 52 -3.52 7.58 -17.58
C LYS A 52 -3.27 8.84 -16.76
N TYR A 53 -2.47 8.78 -15.70
CA TYR A 53 -2.24 9.91 -14.79
C TYR A 53 -0.97 10.71 -15.10
N SER A 54 0.00 10.12 -15.81
CA SER A 54 1.24 10.81 -16.19
C SER A 54 1.05 11.90 -17.28
N LYS A 55 -0.12 11.96 -17.94
CA LYS A 55 -0.42 12.90 -19.05
C LYS A 55 -1.38 14.04 -18.71
N LYS A 56 -1.41 14.56 -17.48
CA LYS A 56 -1.94 15.92 -17.23
C LYS A 56 -0.78 16.91 -17.20
N ASN A 57 -0.37 17.35 -18.39
CA ASN A 57 0.25 18.65 -18.56
C ASN A 57 -0.73 19.68 -18.02
N TYR A 58 -0.32 20.43 -17.00
CA TYR A 58 -1.01 21.66 -16.63
C TYR A 58 -0.75 22.65 -17.78
N GLU A 59 -1.72 22.78 -18.68
CA GLU A 59 -1.85 23.93 -19.59
C GLU A 59 -2.34 25.17 -18.81
#